data_AF-A0A327K3Y6-F1
#
_entry.id   AF-A0A327K3Y6-F1
#
_cell.length_a   1.000
_cell.length_b   1.000
_cell.length_c   1.000
_cell.angle_alpha   90.00
_cell.angle_beta   90.00
_cell.angle_gamma   90.00
#
_symmetry.space_group_name_H-M   'P 1'
#
loop_
_entity.id
_entity.type
_entity.pdbx_description
1 polymer ?
#
loop_
_entity_poly.entity_id
_entity_poly.type
_entity_poly.pdbx_seq_one_letter_code
_entity_poly.pdbx_strand_id
1 'polypeptide(L)'
;GRRNWGYDGVLPFAPDASYGRPDDLKALVDAAHARGLMVLLDVVYNHFGPDGNYLAAYAPIFTERHHTPWGAAVNFDAEGAEMVRALVIENVLHWIDEMRLDGLRLDAVHAILDDSAEHVLHEIAAAVHAATPDRHVHLILENEENEAHLLVRAADGAPRLYTAQWNDDVHHVLHCAASGESTGYYADYRGDADKLGRALAEGFAFQGEEMPYRGSTRGEPSRDLPTTAFVAFIQNHDQVGNRAFGDRITAFAPAAAVRAVTAVYLLLPQVPMLFMGEEWAAAEPFPFFCDFQEPLASAVREGRRAEFARFPEFHDPAQRDRIPDPTLPATFEAAKLDWSALHRDGHARWHALYRDLLNIRHREIVPRLAGTGAGRYAVLGPGAVAVEWDLRGARLRLLANLSPEPLDRLDPIPGRTLWCEGEIRTRDGASPAHALGAWTVVWAIDETQS
;
A
#
# COMPACT_ATOMS: atom_id res chain seq x y z
N GLY A 1 8.95 24.67 -2.76
CA GLY A 1 7.79 25.59 -2.83
C GLY A 1 6.90 25.42 -1.61
N ARG A 2 5.58 25.61 -1.75
CA ARG A 2 4.57 25.49 -0.67
C ARG A 2 3.67 24.26 -0.80
N ARG A 3 3.81 23.46 -1.86
CA ARG A 3 2.96 22.31 -2.18
C ARG A 3 3.81 21.23 -2.83
N ASN A 4 3.74 20.03 -2.29
CA ASN A 4 4.35 18.82 -2.84
C ASN A 4 3.70 17.61 -2.16
N TRP A 5 3.81 16.42 -2.74
CA TRP A 5 3.44 15.20 -2.03
C TRP A 5 4.38 14.86 -0.87
N GLY A 6 5.64 15.27 -0.95
CA GLY A 6 6.67 15.07 0.07
C GLY A 6 7.93 14.36 -0.45
N TYR A 7 7.83 13.70 -1.61
CA TYR A 7 8.91 12.89 -2.18
C TYR A 7 10.08 13.72 -2.73
N ASP A 8 9.88 15.01 -2.98
CA ASP A 8 10.96 15.95 -3.38
C ASP A 8 11.70 16.56 -2.16
N GLY A 9 11.75 15.85 -1.03
CA GLY A 9 12.40 16.30 0.20
C GLY A 9 13.92 16.42 0.07
N VAL A 10 14.51 17.48 0.64
CA VAL A 10 15.96 17.72 0.60
C VAL A 10 16.61 18.03 1.96
N LEU A 11 15.80 18.33 2.97
CA LEU A 11 16.25 18.61 4.34
C LEU A 11 15.67 17.54 5.28
N PRO A 12 16.28 16.35 5.37
CA PRO A 12 15.63 15.18 5.97
C PRO A 12 15.26 15.35 7.45
N PHE A 13 15.92 16.27 8.18
CA PHE A 13 15.66 16.56 9.60
C PHE A 13 14.65 17.70 9.83
N ALA A 14 14.17 18.35 8.78
CA ALA A 14 13.32 19.53 8.89
C ALA A 14 11.88 19.19 8.47
N PRO A 15 10.90 19.22 9.39
CA PRO A 15 9.49 19.24 9.01
C PRO A 15 9.23 20.41 8.04
N ASP A 16 8.42 20.18 7.01
CA ASP A 16 8.11 21.22 6.03
C ASP A 16 7.38 22.41 6.70
N ALA A 17 7.94 23.60 6.53
CA ALA A 17 7.44 24.80 7.18
C ALA A 17 6.04 25.23 6.72
N SER A 18 5.56 24.75 5.57
CA SER A 18 4.19 24.98 5.10
C SER A 18 3.14 24.19 5.88
N TYR A 19 3.54 23.10 6.56
CA TYR A 19 2.67 22.30 7.41
C TYR A 19 2.65 22.79 8.86
N GLY A 20 3.73 23.42 9.32
CA GLY A 20 3.82 24.03 10.64
C GLY A 20 5.26 24.10 11.16
N ARG A 21 5.40 24.52 12.41
CA ARG A 21 6.66 24.44 13.15
C ARG A 21 6.87 22.99 13.64
N PRO A 22 8.09 22.59 14.01
CA PRO A 22 8.34 21.29 14.65
C PRO A 22 7.43 21.02 15.87
N ASP A 23 7.14 22.04 16.68
CA ASP A 23 6.23 21.93 17.83
C ASP A 23 4.79 21.60 17.42
N ASP A 24 4.35 22.01 16.23
CA ASP A 24 3.01 21.72 15.73
C ASP A 24 2.89 20.23 15.32
N LEU A 25 3.96 19.65 14.75
CA LEU A 25 4.04 18.21 14.50
C LEU A 25 4.03 17.40 15.81
N LYS A 26 4.79 17.83 16.82
CA LYS A 26 4.76 17.20 18.14
C LYS A 26 3.37 17.27 18.77
N ALA A 27 2.69 18.41 18.65
CA ALA A 27 1.33 18.57 19.14
C ALA A 27 0.34 17.64 18.43
N LEU A 28 0.50 17.41 17.11
CA LEU A 28 -0.27 16.41 16.37
C LEU A 28 -0.05 14.99 16.91
N VAL A 29 1.22 14.59 17.09
CA VAL A 29 1.58 13.27 17.61
C VAL A 29 1.01 13.07 19.02
N ASP A 30 1.19 14.04 19.92
CA ASP A 30 0.64 13.98 21.28
C ASP A 30 -0.90 13.89 21.27
N ALA A 31 -1.57 14.63 20.37
CA ALA A 31 -3.02 14.57 20.24
C ALA A 31 -3.51 13.22 19.70
N ALA A 32 -2.75 12.57 18.81
CA ALA A 32 -3.04 11.23 18.33
C ALA A 32 -2.84 10.18 19.44
N HIS A 33 -1.73 10.24 20.17
CA HIS A 33 -1.45 9.36 21.31
C HIS A 33 -2.51 9.47 22.41
N ALA A 34 -2.98 10.68 22.72
CA ALA A 34 -4.08 10.90 23.68
C ALA A 34 -5.40 10.23 23.26
N ARG A 35 -5.54 9.86 21.98
CA ARG A 35 -6.71 9.15 21.41
C ARG A 35 -6.43 7.66 21.17
N GLY A 36 -5.26 7.15 21.59
CA GLY A 36 -4.85 5.77 21.35
C GLY A 36 -4.51 5.48 19.88
N LEU A 37 -4.14 6.50 19.11
CA LEU A 37 -3.73 6.37 17.71
C LEU A 37 -2.21 6.49 17.62
N MET A 38 -1.60 5.56 16.88
CA MET A 38 -0.18 5.62 16.53
C MET A 38 0.03 6.52 15.31
N VAL A 39 1.20 7.15 15.21
CA VAL A 39 1.60 7.99 14.07
C VAL A 39 2.88 7.45 13.47
N LEU A 40 2.82 7.12 12.18
CA LEU A 40 3.97 6.70 11.38
C LEU A 40 4.29 7.79 10.36
N LEU A 41 5.56 7.94 10.00
CA LEU A 41 6.03 8.89 8.99
C LEU A 41 6.57 8.16 7.76
N ASP A 42 6.19 8.63 6.57
CA ASP A 42 6.80 8.23 5.30
C ASP A 42 8.15 8.94 5.13
N VAL A 43 9.23 8.19 4.88
CA VAL A 43 10.60 8.70 4.79
C VAL A 43 11.29 8.22 3.52
N VAL A 44 12.02 9.13 2.88
CA VAL A 44 12.69 8.89 1.60
C VAL A 44 14.21 8.84 1.82
N TYR A 45 14.80 7.68 1.57
CA TYR A 45 16.25 7.47 1.66
C TYR A 45 16.89 6.96 0.36
N ASN A 46 16.08 6.70 -0.67
CA ASN A 46 16.55 6.24 -1.97
C ASN A 46 17.01 7.38 -2.90
N HIS A 47 16.54 8.62 -2.66
CA HIS A 47 16.95 9.81 -3.42
C HIS A 47 16.79 11.10 -2.59
N PHE A 48 17.18 12.23 -3.18
CA PHE A 48 16.87 13.58 -2.70
C PHE A 48 16.16 14.36 -3.79
N GLY A 49 15.27 15.27 -3.40
CA GLY A 49 14.58 16.16 -4.33
C GLY A 49 15.52 17.03 -5.18
N PRO A 50 15.04 17.51 -6.33
CA PRO A 50 15.86 18.18 -7.35
C PRO A 50 16.25 19.63 -7.03
N ASP A 51 15.63 20.25 -6.01
CA ASP A 51 15.85 21.67 -5.67
C ASP A 51 16.06 21.85 -4.16
N GLY A 52 17.09 22.62 -3.79
CA GLY A 52 17.42 22.94 -2.40
C GLY A 52 18.33 21.94 -1.69
N ASN A 53 18.81 20.88 -2.35
CA ASN A 53 19.80 19.97 -1.77
C ASN A 53 21.23 20.52 -1.92
N TYR A 54 21.84 20.92 -0.80
CA TYR A 54 23.21 21.43 -0.75
C TYR A 54 24.20 20.45 -0.12
N LEU A 55 23.78 19.25 0.28
CA LEU A 55 24.63 18.28 0.97
C LEU A 55 25.87 17.87 0.14
N ALA A 56 25.73 17.81 -1.18
CA ALA A 56 26.82 17.50 -2.11
C ALA A 56 27.95 18.55 -2.11
N ALA A 57 27.71 19.75 -1.59
CA ALA A 57 28.75 20.76 -1.40
C ALA A 57 29.65 20.48 -0.18
N TYR A 58 29.20 19.63 0.75
CA TYR A 58 29.90 19.32 2.00
C TYR A 58 30.48 17.90 2.01
N ALA A 59 29.81 16.95 1.36
CA ALA A 59 30.10 15.53 1.44
C ALA A 59 29.78 14.81 0.11
N PRO A 60 30.44 13.68 -0.20
CA PRO A 60 30.12 12.85 -1.37
C PRO A 60 28.83 12.05 -1.14
N ILE A 61 27.69 12.74 -1.03
CA ILE A 61 26.38 12.13 -0.75
C ILE A 61 25.81 11.30 -1.92
N PHE A 62 26.38 11.47 -3.11
CA PHE A 62 25.96 10.76 -4.32
C PHE A 62 27.10 9.92 -4.87
N THR A 63 26.75 8.86 -5.58
CA THR A 63 27.69 7.96 -6.25
C THR A 63 27.34 7.79 -7.73
N GLU A 64 28.35 7.59 -8.56
CA GLU A 64 28.19 7.20 -9.98
C GLU A 64 28.17 5.67 -10.16
N ARG A 65 28.41 4.90 -9.09
CA ARG A 65 28.39 3.43 -9.15
C ARG A 65 27.00 2.90 -9.52
N HIS A 66 25.98 3.65 -9.13
CA HIS A 66 24.57 3.28 -9.21
C HIS A 66 23.78 4.42 -9.86
N HIS A 67 22.65 4.08 -10.49
CA HIS A 67 21.75 5.06 -11.08
C HIS A 67 20.31 4.75 -10.66
N THR A 68 19.55 5.77 -10.27
CA THR A 68 18.13 5.61 -9.93
C THR A 68 17.25 6.33 -10.95
N PRO A 69 15.96 5.98 -11.05
CA PRO A 69 15.02 6.67 -11.94
C PRO A 69 14.80 8.15 -11.62
N TRP A 70 15.07 8.58 -10.37
CA TRP A 70 14.75 9.92 -9.87
C TRP A 70 15.96 10.85 -9.70
N GLY A 71 17.18 10.37 -9.93
CA GLY A 71 18.36 11.21 -9.83
C GLY A 71 19.67 10.43 -9.66
N ALA A 72 20.68 11.12 -9.12
CA ALA A 72 21.92 10.47 -8.72
C ALA A 72 21.65 9.54 -7.52
N ALA A 73 22.23 8.34 -7.54
CA ALA A 73 22.07 7.40 -6.44
C ALA A 73 22.75 7.91 -5.17
N VAL A 74 22.10 7.73 -4.01
CA VAL A 74 22.67 8.05 -2.71
C VAL A 74 23.85 7.12 -2.42
N ASN A 75 24.94 7.66 -1.92
CA ASN A 75 26.18 6.93 -1.70
C ASN A 75 26.14 6.10 -0.41
N PHE A 76 25.77 4.82 -0.51
CA PHE A 76 25.78 3.89 0.62
C PHE A 76 26.96 2.92 0.64
N ASP A 77 27.71 2.77 -0.46
CA ASP A 77 28.72 1.71 -0.62
C ASP A 77 30.03 2.14 -1.30
N ALA A 78 30.18 3.43 -1.66
CA ALA A 78 31.41 3.97 -2.25
C ALA A 78 32.24 4.74 -1.20
N GLU A 79 33.33 5.38 -1.65
CA GLU A 79 34.19 6.17 -0.76
C GLU A 79 33.39 7.30 -0.08
N GLY A 80 33.53 7.43 1.25
CA GLY A 80 32.81 8.43 2.06
C GLY A 80 31.37 8.04 2.42
N ALA A 81 30.92 6.83 2.07
CA ALA A 81 29.58 6.36 2.36
C ALA A 81 29.27 6.27 3.87
N GLU A 82 30.28 6.06 4.72
CA GLU A 82 30.09 5.93 6.16
C GLU A 82 29.37 7.12 6.80
N MET A 83 29.65 8.34 6.31
CA MET A 83 28.99 9.55 6.79
C MET A 83 27.55 9.66 6.27
N VAL A 84 27.28 9.16 5.06
CA VAL A 84 25.94 9.17 4.46
C VAL A 84 25.03 8.15 5.15
N ARG A 85 25.55 6.95 5.43
CA ARG A 85 24.88 5.92 6.25
C ARG A 85 24.55 6.47 7.64
N ALA A 86 25.52 7.10 8.30
CA ALA A 86 25.31 7.72 9.61
C ALA A 86 24.24 8.81 9.57
N LEU A 87 24.24 9.68 8.55
CA LEU A 87 23.23 10.73 8.37
C LEU A 87 21.80 10.16 8.29
N VAL A 88 21.61 9.09 7.51
CA VAL A 88 20.30 8.43 7.35
C VAL A 88 19.87 7.74 8.65
N ILE A 89 20.78 7.02 9.31
CA ILE A 89 20.47 6.35 10.58
C ILE A 89 20.13 7.37 11.67
N GLU A 90 20.90 8.46 11.79
CA GLU A 90 20.59 9.54 12.73
C GLU A 90 19.25 10.22 12.40
N ASN A 91 18.89 10.32 11.12
CA ASN A 91 17.59 10.86 10.72
C ASN A 91 16.43 9.96 11.16
N VAL A 92 16.54 8.65 10.93
CA VAL A 92 15.57 7.65 11.39
C VAL A 92 15.37 7.78 12.89
N LEU A 93 16.46 7.80 13.66
CA LEU A 93 16.41 7.90 15.12
C LEU A 93 15.84 9.24 15.59
N HIS A 94 16.16 10.34 14.91
CA HIS A 94 15.61 11.65 15.20
C HIS A 94 14.07 11.65 15.11
N TRP A 95 13.50 11.10 14.03
CA TRP A 95 12.05 11.04 13.87
C TRP A 95 11.36 10.19 14.96
N ILE A 96 11.98 9.07 15.35
CA ILE A 96 11.41 8.17 16.37
C ILE A 96 11.51 8.76 17.77
N ASP A 97 12.64 9.40 18.11
CA ASP A 97 12.93 9.92 19.44
C ASP A 97 12.38 11.34 19.63
N GLU A 98 12.86 12.31 18.85
CA GLU A 98 12.53 13.73 19.01
C GLU A 98 11.06 14.03 18.70
N MET A 99 10.49 13.39 17.68
CA MET A 99 9.09 13.57 17.30
C MET A 99 8.17 12.49 17.90
N ARG A 100 8.73 11.53 18.64
CA ARG A 100 8.00 10.43 19.31
C ARG A 100 7.13 9.61 18.36
N LEU A 101 7.49 9.50 17.08
CA LEU A 101 6.75 8.69 16.11
C LEU A 101 6.82 7.19 16.44
N ASP A 102 5.76 6.45 16.13
CA ASP A 102 5.58 5.03 16.47
C ASP A 102 6.13 4.09 15.40
N GLY A 103 6.65 4.65 14.31
CA GLY A 103 7.19 3.90 13.20
C GLY A 103 7.44 4.76 11.98
N LEU A 104 8.07 4.15 10.98
CA LEU A 104 8.41 4.78 9.72
C LEU A 104 7.99 3.86 8.58
N ARG A 105 7.52 4.44 7.47
CA ARG A 105 7.40 3.76 6.18
C ARG A 105 8.55 4.23 5.31
N LEU A 106 9.42 3.31 4.88
CA LEU A 106 10.56 3.61 4.03
C LEU A 106 10.14 3.49 2.56
N ASP A 107 10.29 4.60 1.85
CA ASP A 107 9.98 4.73 0.44
C ASP A 107 10.96 3.98 -0.47
N ALA A 108 10.41 3.32 -1.48
CA ALA A 108 11.08 2.65 -2.59
C ALA A 108 12.42 1.99 -2.21
N VAL A 109 12.41 1.07 -1.25
CA VAL A 109 13.66 0.50 -0.71
C VAL A 109 14.43 -0.34 -1.72
N HIS A 110 13.75 -0.84 -2.76
CA HIS A 110 14.37 -1.48 -3.92
C HIS A 110 15.33 -0.55 -4.68
N ALA A 111 15.21 0.76 -4.52
CA ALA A 111 16.11 1.76 -5.10
C ALA A 111 17.17 2.27 -4.11
N ILE A 112 17.24 1.71 -2.90
CA ILE A 112 18.36 1.92 -1.99
C ILE A 112 19.44 0.92 -2.38
N LEU A 113 20.34 1.35 -3.26
CA LEU A 113 21.37 0.50 -3.86
C LEU A 113 22.64 0.49 -2.99
N ASP A 114 22.97 -0.67 -2.43
CA ASP A 114 24.10 -0.86 -1.53
C ASP A 114 24.69 -2.28 -1.63
N ASP A 115 25.87 -2.40 -2.24
CA ASP A 115 26.57 -3.69 -2.39
C ASP A 115 27.48 -4.03 -1.19
N SER A 116 27.36 -3.30 -0.08
CA SER A 116 28.15 -3.56 1.12
C SER A 116 27.85 -4.94 1.70
N ALA A 117 28.82 -5.51 2.42
CA ALA A 117 28.64 -6.81 3.09
C ALA A 117 27.45 -6.81 4.08
N GLU A 118 27.16 -5.66 4.67
CA GLU A 118 25.96 -5.40 5.46
C GLU A 118 25.18 -4.27 4.77
N HIS A 119 23.93 -4.54 4.37
CA HIS A 119 23.09 -3.57 3.68
C HIS A 119 22.61 -2.47 4.64
N VAL A 120 22.48 -1.23 4.17
CA VAL A 120 22.09 -0.08 5.01
C VAL A 120 20.71 -0.27 5.64
N LEU A 121 19.80 -0.99 4.96
CA LEU A 121 18.51 -1.36 5.52
C LEU A 121 18.63 -2.24 6.77
N HIS A 122 19.65 -3.10 6.85
CA HIS A 122 19.88 -3.90 8.05
C HIS A 122 20.47 -3.04 9.18
N GLU A 123 21.38 -2.12 8.86
CA GLU A 123 21.92 -1.17 9.83
C GLU A 123 20.83 -0.25 10.41
N ILE A 124 19.92 0.25 9.57
CA ILE A 124 18.76 1.04 9.99
C ILE A 124 17.90 0.25 10.98
N ALA A 125 17.50 -0.98 10.62
CA ALA A 125 16.67 -1.81 11.49
C ALA A 125 17.37 -2.13 12.81
N ALA A 126 18.66 -2.48 12.78
CA ALA A 126 19.45 -2.76 13.96
C ALA A 126 19.57 -1.53 14.88
N ALA A 127 19.80 -0.34 14.31
CA ALA A 127 19.90 0.91 15.06
C ALA A 127 18.59 1.25 15.77
N VAL A 128 17.44 1.10 15.08
CA VAL A 128 16.12 1.33 15.68
C VAL A 128 15.86 0.34 16.82
N HIS A 129 16.04 -0.97 16.58
CA HIS A 129 15.83 -1.99 17.62
C HIS A 129 16.72 -1.78 18.84
N ALA A 130 17.97 -1.35 18.64
CA ALA A 130 18.89 -1.04 19.72
C ALA A 130 18.51 0.23 20.49
N ALA A 131 17.97 1.25 19.82
CA ALA A 131 17.54 2.50 20.42
C ALA A 131 16.20 2.40 21.16
N THR A 132 15.34 1.44 20.79
CA THR A 132 13.99 1.28 21.35
C THR A 132 13.72 -0.13 21.91
N PRO A 133 14.53 -0.65 22.85
CA PRO A 133 14.36 -2.01 23.37
C PRO A 133 13.04 -2.21 24.14
N ASP A 134 12.52 -1.15 24.76
CA ASP A 134 11.30 -1.18 25.58
C ASP A 134 10.06 -0.62 24.86
N ARG A 135 10.22 -0.20 23.59
CA ARG A 135 9.16 0.40 22.78
C ARG A 135 9.08 -0.31 21.43
N HIS A 136 7.90 -0.81 21.10
CA HIS A 136 7.66 -1.35 19.78
C HIS A 136 7.60 -0.21 18.75
N VAL A 137 8.42 -0.28 17.71
CA VAL A 137 8.46 0.67 16.59
C VAL A 137 8.16 -0.08 15.29
N HIS A 138 7.18 0.42 14.54
CA HIS A 138 6.73 -0.18 13.29
C HIS A 138 7.59 0.31 12.11
N LEU A 139 8.55 -0.51 11.67
CA LEU A 139 9.28 -0.25 10.41
C LEU A 139 8.57 -0.93 9.24
N ILE A 140 8.06 -0.13 8.31
CA ILE A 140 7.27 -0.56 7.16
C ILE A 140 8.06 -0.29 5.89
N LEU A 141 8.02 -1.22 4.94
CA LEU A 141 8.69 -1.08 3.65
C LEU A 141 7.70 -0.80 2.53
N GLU A 142 8.07 0.07 1.60
CA GLU A 142 7.67 -0.08 0.20
C GLU A 142 8.80 -0.77 -0.55
N ASN A 143 8.57 -1.99 -1.00
CA ASN A 143 9.54 -2.75 -1.76
C ASN A 143 8.87 -3.43 -2.96
N GLU A 144 9.33 -3.07 -4.15
CA GLU A 144 8.79 -3.55 -5.41
C GLU A 144 9.34 -4.97 -5.77
N GLU A 145 10.38 -5.45 -5.07
CA GLU A 145 11.07 -6.71 -5.37
C GLU A 145 10.51 -7.95 -4.64
N ASN A 146 9.53 -7.79 -3.74
CA ASN A 146 8.92 -8.90 -2.97
C ASN A 146 9.95 -9.74 -2.17
N GLU A 147 10.92 -9.07 -1.53
CA GLU A 147 11.98 -9.71 -0.74
C GLU A 147 11.48 -10.13 0.65
N ALA A 148 11.03 -11.37 0.75
CA ALA A 148 10.49 -11.95 1.99
C ALA A 148 11.53 -12.01 3.12
N HIS A 149 12.83 -12.12 2.80
CA HIS A 149 13.90 -12.19 3.79
C HIS A 149 13.98 -10.94 4.71
N LEU A 150 13.51 -9.77 4.26
CA LEU A 150 13.45 -8.54 5.07
C LEU A 150 12.35 -8.57 6.14
N LEU A 151 11.41 -9.52 6.04
CA LEU A 151 10.21 -9.60 6.87
C LEU A 151 10.23 -10.77 7.87
N VAL A 152 11.34 -11.51 7.93
CA VAL A 152 11.45 -12.71 8.78
C VAL A 152 11.27 -12.38 10.26
N ARG A 153 10.68 -13.34 10.99
CA ARG A 153 10.45 -13.25 12.43
C ARG A 153 11.51 -14.00 13.23
N ALA A 154 11.76 -13.56 14.45
CA ALA A 154 12.46 -14.32 15.47
C ALA A 154 11.55 -15.42 16.04
N ALA A 155 12.12 -16.31 16.86
CA ALA A 155 11.40 -17.45 17.43
C ALA A 155 10.22 -17.05 18.34
N ASP A 156 10.25 -15.84 18.92
CA ASP A 156 9.17 -15.26 19.73
C ASP A 156 8.11 -14.53 18.89
N GLY A 157 8.27 -14.49 17.56
CA GLY A 157 7.37 -13.82 16.62
C GLY A 157 7.69 -12.35 16.37
N ALA A 158 8.70 -11.76 17.02
CA ALA A 158 9.11 -10.38 16.79
C ALA A 158 9.78 -10.22 15.41
N PRO A 159 9.63 -9.07 14.71
CA PRO A 159 10.38 -8.78 13.50
C PRO A 159 11.89 -8.81 13.74
N ARG A 160 12.68 -9.45 12.86
CA ARG A 160 14.15 -9.37 12.93
C ARG A 160 14.69 -8.07 12.33
N LEU A 161 14.07 -7.62 11.25
CA LEU A 161 14.43 -6.40 10.52
C LEU A 161 13.21 -5.48 10.41
N TYR A 162 12.30 -5.76 9.49
CA TYR A 162 11.13 -4.91 9.22
C TYR A 162 9.83 -5.57 9.67
N THR A 163 8.90 -4.74 10.14
CA THR A 163 7.61 -5.18 10.67
C THR A 163 6.71 -5.69 9.56
N ALA A 164 6.53 -4.92 8.49
CA ALA A 164 5.67 -5.29 7.37
C ALA A 164 6.10 -4.57 6.10
N GLN A 165 5.50 -4.95 4.97
CA GLN A 165 5.70 -4.32 3.69
C GLN A 165 4.37 -4.04 3.00
N TRP A 166 4.29 -2.93 2.27
CA TRP A 166 3.23 -2.67 1.31
C TRP A 166 3.17 -3.78 0.27
N ASN A 167 1.99 -4.40 0.17
CA ASN A 167 1.78 -5.53 -0.72
C ASN A 167 0.99 -5.09 -1.95
N ASP A 168 1.70 -4.46 -2.90
CA ASP A 168 1.11 -4.02 -4.16
C ASP A 168 0.51 -5.18 -4.96
N ASP A 169 0.95 -6.43 -4.77
CA ASP A 169 0.35 -7.58 -5.46
C ASP A 169 -1.12 -7.76 -5.08
N VAL A 170 -1.48 -7.57 -3.81
CA VAL A 170 -2.88 -7.59 -3.36
C VAL A 170 -3.66 -6.42 -3.96
N HIS A 171 -3.06 -5.24 -4.02
CA HIS A 171 -3.67 -4.11 -4.71
C HIS A 171 -3.93 -4.45 -6.19
N HIS A 172 -2.92 -4.93 -6.92
CA HIS A 172 -3.01 -5.17 -8.36
C HIS A 172 -4.04 -6.24 -8.72
N VAL A 173 -4.08 -7.37 -8.00
CA VAL A 173 -5.09 -8.41 -8.27
C VAL A 173 -6.51 -7.90 -8.00
N LEU A 174 -6.72 -7.10 -6.95
CA LEU A 174 -8.02 -6.54 -6.60
C LEU A 174 -8.42 -5.40 -7.56
N HIS A 175 -7.47 -4.56 -7.98
CA HIS A 175 -7.68 -3.49 -8.96
C HIS A 175 -8.02 -4.06 -10.33
N CYS A 176 -7.26 -5.03 -10.82
CA CYS A 176 -7.55 -5.72 -12.09
C CYS A 176 -8.92 -6.40 -12.06
N ALA A 177 -9.28 -7.03 -10.93
CA ALA A 177 -10.60 -7.60 -10.76
C ALA A 177 -11.68 -6.52 -10.83
N ALA A 178 -11.58 -5.45 -10.04
CA ALA A 178 -12.65 -4.45 -9.92
C ALA A 178 -12.80 -3.54 -11.14
N SER A 179 -11.70 -3.15 -11.79
CA SER A 179 -11.69 -2.20 -12.90
C SER A 179 -11.68 -2.85 -14.28
N GLY A 180 -11.17 -4.08 -14.38
CA GLY A 180 -10.87 -4.73 -15.66
C GLY A 180 -9.65 -4.18 -16.40
N GLU A 181 -8.95 -3.19 -15.84
CA GLU A 181 -7.73 -2.62 -16.41
C GLU A 181 -6.61 -3.67 -16.51
N SER A 182 -5.75 -3.51 -17.51
CA SER A 182 -4.68 -4.48 -17.81
C SER A 182 -3.48 -3.86 -18.51
N THR A 183 -3.29 -2.55 -18.39
CA THR A 183 -2.19 -1.82 -19.02
C THR A 183 -0.99 -1.71 -18.07
N GLY A 184 0.22 -1.68 -18.61
CA GLY A 184 1.44 -1.62 -17.78
C GLY A 184 1.60 -2.87 -16.92
N TYR A 185 2.01 -2.69 -15.66
CA TYR A 185 2.23 -3.80 -14.71
C TYR A 185 0.94 -4.59 -14.41
N TYR A 186 -0.26 -4.02 -14.59
CA TYR A 186 -1.53 -4.72 -14.40
C TYR A 186 -1.72 -5.93 -15.34
N ALA A 187 -1.05 -5.92 -16.51
CA ALA A 187 -1.14 -6.99 -17.49
C ALA A 187 -0.79 -8.37 -16.89
N ASP A 188 0.15 -8.39 -15.95
CA ASP A 188 0.65 -9.63 -15.35
C ASP A 188 -0.26 -10.21 -14.26
N TYR A 189 -1.31 -9.48 -13.85
CA TYR A 189 -2.28 -9.92 -12.83
C TYR A 189 -3.66 -10.23 -13.42
N ARG A 190 -3.96 -9.68 -14.59
CA ARG A 190 -5.31 -9.66 -15.14
C ARG A 190 -5.81 -11.08 -15.46
N GLY A 191 -6.94 -11.45 -14.86
CA GLY A 191 -7.60 -12.74 -15.11
C GLY A 191 -6.89 -13.95 -14.48
N ASP A 192 -5.86 -13.72 -13.67
CA ASP A 192 -5.09 -14.77 -13.00
C ASP A 192 -5.67 -15.05 -11.61
N ALA A 193 -6.61 -15.98 -11.55
CA ALA A 193 -7.23 -16.38 -10.28
C ALA A 193 -6.26 -17.09 -9.33
N ASP A 194 -5.15 -17.66 -9.84
CA ASP A 194 -4.11 -18.25 -8.99
C ASP A 194 -3.36 -17.16 -8.25
N LYS A 195 -2.90 -16.10 -8.95
CA LYS A 195 -2.30 -14.92 -8.33
C LYS A 195 -3.23 -14.24 -7.35
N LEU A 196 -4.53 -14.12 -7.67
CA LEU A 196 -5.52 -13.60 -6.73
C LEU A 196 -5.56 -14.44 -5.44
N GLY A 197 -5.74 -15.76 -5.56
CA GLY A 197 -5.81 -16.64 -4.40
C GLY A 197 -4.53 -16.62 -3.57
N ARG A 198 -3.37 -16.63 -4.25
CA ARG A 198 -2.05 -16.59 -3.62
C ARG A 198 -1.76 -15.28 -2.91
N ALA A 199 -2.04 -14.14 -3.53
CA ALA A 199 -1.82 -12.83 -2.90
C ALA A 199 -2.62 -12.68 -1.61
N LEU A 200 -3.88 -13.14 -1.61
CA LEU A 200 -4.73 -13.10 -0.43
C LEU A 200 -4.22 -14.08 0.64
N ALA A 201 -3.90 -15.32 0.27
CA ALA A 201 -3.53 -16.39 1.19
C ALA A 201 -2.12 -16.24 1.76
N GLU A 202 -1.13 -15.97 0.91
CA GLU A 202 0.30 -16.10 1.20
C GLU A 202 1.06 -14.77 1.23
N GLY A 203 0.40 -13.65 0.91
CA GLY A 203 1.05 -12.34 0.82
C GLY A 203 1.40 -12.01 -0.63
N PHE A 204 2.57 -12.41 -1.12
CA PHE A 204 2.99 -12.05 -2.47
C PHE A 204 2.38 -12.96 -3.54
N ALA A 205 1.97 -12.37 -4.67
CA ALA A 205 1.57 -13.12 -5.86
C ALA A 205 2.81 -13.66 -6.61
N PHE A 206 3.86 -12.84 -6.68
CA PHE A 206 5.15 -13.21 -7.25
C PHE A 206 6.12 -13.61 -6.14
N GLN A 207 6.60 -14.85 -6.20
CA GLN A 207 7.48 -15.50 -5.22
C GLN A 207 8.70 -16.16 -5.90
N GLY A 208 9.13 -15.62 -7.04
CA GLY A 208 10.27 -16.09 -7.85
C GLY A 208 9.93 -16.32 -9.32
N GLU A 209 8.66 -16.16 -9.71
CA GLU A 209 8.22 -16.29 -11.10
C GLU A 209 8.74 -15.14 -11.99
N GLU A 210 8.83 -15.41 -13.29
CA GLU A 210 9.06 -14.39 -14.31
C GLU A 210 7.89 -13.40 -14.36
N MET A 211 8.20 -12.11 -14.35
CA MET A 211 7.25 -11.01 -14.56
C MET A 211 7.47 -10.41 -15.95
N PRO A 212 6.65 -10.77 -16.96
CA PRO A 212 6.81 -10.33 -18.34
C PRO A 212 6.94 -8.82 -18.53
N TYR A 213 6.20 -8.02 -17.75
CA TYR A 213 6.30 -6.56 -17.82
C TYR A 213 7.72 -6.05 -17.51
N ARG A 214 8.44 -6.69 -16.60
CA ARG A 214 9.84 -6.35 -16.26
C ARG A 214 10.87 -7.11 -17.10
N GLY A 215 10.53 -8.31 -17.56
CA GLY A 215 11.45 -9.21 -18.27
C GLY A 215 12.46 -9.89 -17.35
N SER A 216 12.15 -10.00 -16.04
CA SER A 216 12.99 -10.66 -15.03
C SER A 216 12.12 -11.43 -14.02
N THR A 217 12.75 -12.30 -13.23
CA THR A 217 12.08 -12.94 -12.08
C THR A 217 11.84 -11.92 -10.98
N ARG A 218 10.76 -12.11 -10.20
CA ARG A 218 10.41 -11.24 -9.09
C ARG A 218 9.99 -12.03 -7.86
N GLY A 219 10.47 -11.61 -6.70
CA GLY A 219 10.02 -12.08 -5.40
C GLY A 219 10.68 -13.33 -4.86
N GLU A 220 10.44 -13.54 -3.58
CA GLU A 220 10.89 -14.70 -2.81
C GLU A 220 9.67 -15.45 -2.22
N PRO A 221 9.82 -16.74 -1.89
CA PRO A 221 8.80 -17.49 -1.16
C PRO A 221 8.38 -16.78 0.14
N SER A 222 7.08 -16.56 0.31
CA SER A 222 6.54 -15.75 1.41
C SER A 222 5.59 -16.50 2.36
N ARG A 223 5.30 -17.78 2.08
CA ARG A 223 4.38 -18.61 2.88
C ARG A 223 4.75 -18.74 4.37
N ASP A 224 6.03 -18.64 4.70
CA ASP A 224 6.52 -18.77 6.08
C ASP A 224 6.38 -17.47 6.88
N LEU A 225 6.01 -16.36 6.24
CA LEU A 225 5.77 -15.08 6.91
C LEU A 225 4.38 -15.06 7.57
N PRO A 226 4.24 -14.36 8.72
CA PRO A 226 2.91 -14.12 9.28
C PRO A 226 2.12 -13.18 8.37
N THR A 227 0.81 -13.33 8.36
CA THR A 227 -0.09 -12.45 7.59
C THR A 227 0.06 -10.97 7.95
N THR A 228 0.48 -10.66 9.18
CA THR A 228 0.77 -9.30 9.64
C THR A 228 2.05 -8.69 9.06
N ALA A 229 2.83 -9.43 8.27
CA ALA A 229 3.97 -8.90 7.51
C ALA A 229 3.56 -8.16 6.22
N PHE A 230 2.28 -8.20 5.84
CA PHE A 230 1.79 -7.61 4.59
C PHE A 230 0.76 -6.53 4.88
N VAL A 231 0.92 -5.38 4.24
CA VAL A 231 -0.03 -4.26 4.26
C VAL A 231 -0.86 -4.32 2.98
N ALA A 232 -2.16 -4.60 3.11
CA ALA A 232 -3.11 -4.70 2.02
C ALA A 232 -3.89 -3.40 1.85
N PHE A 233 -4.08 -2.96 0.61
CA PHE A 233 -4.83 -1.74 0.28
C PHE A 233 -5.44 -1.84 -1.11
N ILE A 234 -6.45 -1.01 -1.38
CA ILE A 234 -7.01 -0.83 -2.72
C ILE A 234 -6.73 0.57 -3.28
N GLN A 235 -6.29 1.52 -2.44
CA GLN A 235 -5.79 2.84 -2.84
C GLN A 235 -4.69 3.28 -1.89
N ASN A 236 -3.73 4.03 -2.43
CA ASN A 236 -2.75 4.83 -1.72
C ASN A 236 -2.47 6.09 -2.58
N HIS A 237 -1.45 6.88 -2.23
CA HIS A 237 -1.11 8.08 -2.99
C HIS A 237 -0.64 7.76 -4.42
N ASP A 238 0.13 6.68 -4.62
CA ASP A 238 0.62 6.27 -5.93
C ASP A 238 -0.47 5.70 -6.82
N GLN A 239 -1.23 4.73 -6.31
CA GLN A 239 -2.23 4.00 -7.10
C GLN A 239 -3.39 4.91 -7.55
N VAL A 240 -3.62 6.01 -6.82
CA VAL A 240 -4.52 7.08 -7.26
C VAL A 240 -3.78 8.11 -8.10
N GLY A 241 -2.70 8.68 -7.58
CA GLY A 241 -2.10 9.90 -8.15
C GLY A 241 -1.13 9.68 -9.30
N ASN A 242 -0.61 8.47 -9.50
CA ASN A 242 0.16 8.10 -10.69
C ASN A 242 -0.73 7.91 -11.92
N ARG A 243 -2.05 7.96 -11.76
CA ARG A 243 -3.01 8.06 -12.87
C ARG A 243 -2.99 9.49 -13.43
N ALA A 244 -3.25 9.63 -14.72
CA ALA A 244 -3.18 10.91 -15.43
C ALA A 244 -4.02 12.03 -14.80
N PHE A 245 -5.20 11.70 -14.27
CA PHE A 245 -6.08 12.68 -13.62
C PHE A 245 -6.18 12.50 -12.10
N GLY A 246 -5.43 11.55 -11.51
CA GLY A 246 -5.53 11.26 -10.08
C GLY A 246 -6.86 10.62 -9.66
N ASP A 247 -7.52 9.86 -10.55
CA ASP A 247 -8.85 9.31 -10.30
C ASP A 247 -8.83 8.21 -9.23
N ARG A 248 -9.75 8.29 -8.28
CA ARG A 248 -10.01 7.21 -7.31
C ARG A 248 -10.71 6.04 -7.97
N ILE A 249 -10.55 4.83 -7.44
CA ILE A 249 -11.15 3.61 -8.03
C ILE A 249 -12.68 3.71 -8.16
N THR A 250 -13.33 4.44 -7.25
CA THR A 250 -14.79 4.70 -7.27
C THR A 250 -15.26 5.58 -8.43
N ALA A 251 -14.35 6.29 -9.11
CA ALA A 251 -14.69 7.16 -10.23
C ALA A 251 -14.93 6.37 -11.55
N PHE A 252 -14.34 5.18 -11.68
CA PHE A 252 -14.39 4.41 -12.93
C PHE A 252 -14.79 2.93 -12.76
N ALA A 253 -14.55 2.30 -11.61
CA ALA A 253 -14.95 0.92 -11.38
C ALA A 253 -16.43 0.82 -10.95
N PRO A 254 -17.15 -0.28 -11.28
CA PRO A 254 -18.51 -0.49 -10.81
C PRO A 254 -18.60 -0.50 -9.29
N ALA A 255 -19.58 0.19 -8.71
CA ALA A 255 -19.73 0.30 -7.25
C ALA A 255 -19.82 -1.07 -6.54
N ALA A 256 -20.50 -2.05 -7.15
CA ALA A 256 -20.57 -3.41 -6.60
C ALA A 256 -19.18 -4.08 -6.53
N ALA A 257 -18.35 -3.87 -7.55
CA ALA A 257 -16.99 -4.39 -7.59
C ALA A 257 -16.12 -3.75 -6.49
N VAL A 258 -16.19 -2.43 -6.35
CA VAL A 258 -15.44 -1.70 -5.32
C VAL A 258 -15.87 -2.13 -3.92
N ARG A 259 -17.17 -2.31 -3.67
CA ARG A 259 -17.67 -2.83 -2.38
C ARG A 259 -17.16 -4.24 -2.09
N ALA A 260 -17.15 -5.12 -3.10
CA ALA A 260 -16.63 -6.48 -2.96
C ALA A 260 -15.15 -6.49 -2.57
N VAL A 261 -14.28 -5.78 -3.30
CA VAL A 261 -12.84 -5.74 -2.97
C VAL A 261 -12.56 -5.02 -1.65
N THR A 262 -13.37 -4.02 -1.29
CA THR A 262 -13.33 -3.36 0.03
C THR A 262 -13.60 -4.37 1.15
N ALA A 263 -14.65 -5.18 1.01
CA ALA A 263 -14.99 -6.22 1.97
C ALA A 263 -13.93 -7.33 2.05
N VAL A 264 -13.20 -7.59 0.95
CA VAL A 264 -12.05 -8.50 0.96
C VAL A 264 -10.93 -7.90 1.80
N TYR A 265 -10.34 -6.77 1.40
CA TYR A 265 -9.06 -6.34 2.00
C TYR A 265 -9.20 -5.90 3.47
N LEU A 266 -10.34 -5.32 3.88
CA LEU A 266 -10.56 -4.92 5.28
C LEU A 266 -10.71 -6.10 6.24
N LEU A 267 -11.14 -7.26 5.75
CA LEU A 267 -11.34 -8.47 6.54
C LEU A 267 -10.24 -9.54 6.32
N LEU A 268 -9.23 -9.27 5.50
CA LEU A 268 -8.04 -10.13 5.40
C LEU A 268 -7.28 -10.18 6.74
N PRO A 269 -6.60 -11.28 7.07
CA PRO A 269 -5.66 -11.28 8.20
C PRO A 269 -4.46 -10.33 8.02
N GLN A 270 -4.14 -9.95 6.78
CA GLN A 270 -3.18 -8.90 6.44
C GLN A 270 -3.57 -7.54 7.05
N VAL A 271 -2.62 -6.61 7.18
CA VAL A 271 -2.86 -5.28 7.78
C VAL A 271 -3.50 -4.34 6.75
N PRO A 272 -4.74 -3.86 6.90
CA PRO A 272 -5.34 -2.97 5.93
C PRO A 272 -4.79 -1.55 6.05
N MET A 273 -4.61 -0.88 4.92
CA MET A 273 -4.34 0.54 4.82
C MET A 273 -5.39 1.21 3.93
N LEU A 274 -5.87 2.38 4.36
CA LEU A 274 -6.83 3.20 3.64
C LEU A 274 -6.14 4.47 3.15
N PHE A 275 -6.52 4.94 1.96
CA PHE A 275 -6.15 6.28 1.52
C PHE A 275 -7.20 7.31 1.96
N MET A 276 -6.76 8.49 2.42
CA MET A 276 -7.68 9.49 2.99
C MET A 276 -8.85 9.80 2.05
N GLY A 277 -10.08 9.72 2.57
CA GLY A 277 -11.32 9.94 1.84
C GLY A 277 -11.88 8.70 1.13
N GLU A 278 -11.13 7.59 1.06
CA GLU A 278 -11.63 6.31 0.55
C GLU A 278 -12.88 5.85 1.31
N GLU A 279 -12.90 6.02 2.64
CA GLU A 279 -13.92 5.48 3.51
C GLU A 279 -15.30 6.07 3.27
N TRP A 280 -15.40 7.24 2.63
CA TRP A 280 -16.67 7.83 2.20
C TRP A 280 -16.79 7.97 0.68
N ALA A 281 -15.89 7.32 -0.08
CA ALA A 281 -15.78 7.47 -1.53
C ALA A 281 -15.72 8.95 -1.94
N ALA A 282 -14.71 9.67 -1.44
CA ALA A 282 -14.39 11.04 -1.83
C ALA A 282 -14.43 11.19 -3.36
N ALA A 283 -15.04 12.27 -3.83
CA ALA A 283 -15.15 12.55 -5.26
C ALA A 283 -13.90 13.28 -5.79
N GLU A 284 -13.15 13.90 -4.89
CA GLU A 284 -11.96 14.68 -5.22
C GLU A 284 -10.83 13.75 -5.67
N PRO A 285 -10.18 14.03 -6.82
CA PRO A 285 -9.02 13.28 -7.26
C PRO A 285 -7.82 13.54 -6.32
N PHE A 286 -6.74 12.79 -6.51
CA PHE A 286 -5.46 13.10 -5.89
C PHE A 286 -4.37 13.18 -6.96
N PRO A 287 -4.34 14.24 -7.79
CA PRO A 287 -3.33 14.38 -8.84
C PRO A 287 -1.95 14.69 -8.26
N PHE A 288 -0.90 14.42 -9.06
CA PHE A 288 0.44 14.91 -8.75
C PHE A 288 0.48 16.44 -8.79
N PHE A 289 1.03 17.07 -7.74
CA PHE A 289 1.21 18.52 -7.66
C PHE A 289 2.56 18.87 -7.04
N CYS A 290 3.15 19.96 -7.51
CA CYS A 290 4.42 20.49 -7.02
C CYS A 290 4.44 22.03 -7.13
N ASP A 291 5.43 22.67 -6.52
CA ASP A 291 5.58 24.12 -6.50
C ASP A 291 7.04 24.52 -6.71
N PHE A 292 7.59 24.11 -7.85
CA PHE A 292 8.93 24.47 -8.29
C PHE A 292 8.96 25.82 -9.01
N GLN A 293 10.13 26.43 -9.08
CA GLN A 293 10.37 27.62 -9.90
C GLN A 293 10.90 27.22 -11.29
N GLU A 294 10.83 28.13 -12.25
CA GLU A 294 11.45 27.91 -13.57
C GLU A 294 12.99 27.85 -13.45
N PRO A 295 13.67 27.00 -14.25
CA PRO A 295 13.15 26.19 -15.37
C PRO A 295 12.60 24.81 -14.96
N LEU A 296 12.72 24.42 -13.69
CA LEU A 296 12.34 23.09 -13.20
C LEU A 296 10.83 22.84 -13.32
N ALA A 297 10.01 23.86 -13.05
CA ALA A 297 8.55 23.80 -13.22
C ALA A 297 8.15 23.33 -14.62
N SER A 298 8.74 23.92 -15.67
CA SER A 298 8.50 23.49 -17.05
C SER A 298 8.97 22.06 -17.32
N ALA A 299 10.14 21.67 -16.79
CA ALA A 299 10.67 20.32 -16.97
C ALA A 299 9.75 19.25 -16.36
N VAL A 300 9.23 19.48 -15.14
CA VAL A 300 8.32 18.57 -14.45
C VAL A 300 6.99 18.44 -15.21
N ARG A 301 6.41 19.56 -15.66
CA ARG A 301 5.17 19.55 -16.45
C ARG A 301 5.30 18.73 -17.73
N GLU A 302 6.37 18.97 -18.50
CA GLU A 302 6.57 18.25 -19.76
C GLU A 302 6.95 16.78 -19.53
N GLY A 303 7.73 16.49 -18.49
CA GLY A 303 8.04 15.12 -18.06
C GLY A 303 6.77 14.33 -17.74
N ARG A 304 5.86 14.91 -16.95
CA ARG A 304 4.58 14.27 -16.60
C ARG A 304 3.71 14.00 -17.83
N ARG A 305 3.63 14.94 -18.78
CA ARG A 305 2.90 14.75 -20.04
C ARG A 305 3.52 13.66 -20.93
N ALA A 306 4.84 13.60 -20.97
CA ALA A 306 5.58 12.61 -21.75
C ALA A 306 5.39 11.19 -21.19
N GLU A 307 5.34 11.04 -19.86
CA GLU A 307 5.08 9.76 -19.19
C GLU A 307 3.77 9.10 -19.66
N PHE A 308 2.72 9.90 -19.89
CA PHE A 308 1.44 9.40 -20.36
C PHE A 308 1.34 9.26 -21.88
N ALA A 309 2.27 9.85 -22.65
CA ALA A 309 2.23 9.79 -24.10
C ALA A 309 2.36 8.37 -24.67
N ARG A 310 2.84 7.40 -23.86
CA ARG A 310 2.92 5.97 -24.22
C ARG A 310 1.57 5.25 -24.21
N PHE A 311 0.53 5.83 -23.61
CA PHE A 311 -0.80 5.22 -23.56
C PHE A 311 -1.65 5.68 -24.76
N PRO A 312 -2.36 4.75 -25.43
CA PRO A 312 -3.14 5.07 -26.63
C PRO A 312 -4.14 6.22 -26.45
N GLU A 313 -4.73 6.34 -25.27
CA GLU A 313 -5.73 7.36 -24.90
C GLU A 313 -5.15 8.79 -24.91
N PHE A 314 -3.83 8.92 -24.73
CA PHE A 314 -3.10 10.18 -24.70
C PHE A 314 -2.26 10.40 -25.97
N HIS A 315 -2.51 9.67 -27.06
CA HIS A 315 -1.89 9.96 -28.35
C HIS A 315 -2.43 11.27 -28.97
N ASP A 316 -3.68 11.62 -28.68
CA ASP A 316 -4.28 12.90 -29.06
C ASP A 316 -3.68 14.04 -28.21
N PRO A 317 -3.02 15.05 -28.82
CA PRO A 317 -2.53 16.22 -28.12
C PRO A 317 -3.59 16.91 -27.25
N ALA A 318 -4.86 16.96 -27.72
CA ALA A 318 -5.93 17.60 -26.96
C ALA A 318 -6.28 16.84 -25.67
N GLN A 319 -6.09 15.50 -25.62
CA GLN A 319 -6.25 14.73 -24.40
C GLN A 319 -5.07 14.92 -23.44
N ARG A 320 -3.84 15.04 -23.96
CA ARG A 320 -2.66 15.35 -23.14
C ARG A 320 -2.75 16.73 -22.49
N ASP A 321 -3.29 17.71 -23.20
CA ASP A 321 -3.47 19.07 -22.66
C ASP A 321 -4.48 19.13 -21.51
N ARG A 322 -5.32 18.11 -21.34
CA ARG A 322 -6.24 17.98 -20.20
C ARG A 322 -5.59 17.45 -18.94
N ILE A 323 -4.41 16.80 -19.04
CA ILE A 323 -3.67 16.30 -17.88
C ILE A 323 -3.38 17.52 -16.96
N PRO A 324 -3.77 17.46 -15.67
CA PRO A 324 -3.56 18.58 -14.75
C PRO A 324 -2.09 18.99 -14.70
N ASP A 325 -1.81 20.27 -14.89
CA ASP A 325 -0.47 20.81 -14.75
C ASP A 325 -0.08 20.77 -13.26
N PRO A 326 0.94 19.98 -12.87
CA PRO A 326 1.28 19.79 -11.47
C PRO A 326 1.74 21.08 -10.78
N THR A 327 2.19 22.07 -11.55
CA THR A 327 2.74 23.34 -11.04
C THR A 327 1.65 24.37 -10.72
N LEU A 328 0.41 24.14 -11.17
CA LEU A 328 -0.68 25.08 -10.95
C LEU A 328 -1.31 24.90 -9.56
N PRO A 329 -1.60 26.00 -8.83
CA PRO A 329 -2.32 25.92 -7.55
C PRO A 329 -3.65 25.17 -7.65
N ALA A 330 -4.36 25.29 -8.78
CA ALA A 330 -5.63 24.61 -9.00
C ALA A 330 -5.53 23.08 -8.92
N THR A 331 -4.40 22.49 -9.31
CA THR A 331 -4.17 21.03 -9.24
C THR A 331 -4.08 20.56 -7.79
N PHE A 332 -3.39 21.33 -6.94
CA PHE A 332 -3.37 21.09 -5.49
C PHE A 332 -4.74 21.33 -4.84
N GLU A 333 -5.42 22.42 -5.19
CA GLU A 333 -6.75 22.71 -4.62
C GLU A 333 -7.78 21.64 -5.00
N ALA A 334 -7.68 21.03 -6.20
CA ALA A 334 -8.53 19.92 -6.61
C ALA A 334 -8.30 18.64 -5.78
N ALA A 335 -7.14 18.51 -5.12
CA ALA A 335 -6.80 17.36 -4.27
C ALA A 335 -7.37 17.45 -2.84
N LYS A 336 -7.96 18.59 -2.45
CA LYS A 336 -8.44 18.82 -1.09
C LYS A 336 -9.80 18.18 -0.87
N LEU A 337 -9.88 17.31 0.14
CA LEU A 337 -11.11 16.65 0.56
C LEU A 337 -12.22 17.63 0.99
N ASP A 338 -13.43 17.44 0.46
CA ASP A 338 -14.64 18.12 0.95
C ASP A 338 -15.23 17.36 2.15
N TRP A 339 -14.81 17.74 3.36
CA TRP A 339 -15.34 17.16 4.60
C TRP A 339 -16.86 17.35 4.77
N SER A 340 -17.47 18.35 4.11
CA SER A 340 -18.92 18.54 4.16
C SER A 340 -19.68 17.47 3.36
N ALA A 341 -19.00 16.76 2.45
CA ALA A 341 -19.59 15.70 1.65
C ALA A 341 -19.88 14.43 2.45
N LEU A 342 -19.15 14.20 3.55
CA LEU A 342 -19.23 13.00 4.40
C LEU A 342 -20.66 12.63 4.81
N HIS A 343 -21.50 13.63 5.07
CA HIS A 343 -22.88 13.45 5.54
C HIS A 343 -23.93 13.36 4.42
N ARG A 344 -23.53 13.53 3.15
CA ARG A 344 -24.44 13.39 2.00
C ARG A 344 -24.68 11.90 1.72
N ASP A 345 -25.88 11.54 1.27
CA ASP A 345 -26.36 10.15 1.24
C ASP A 345 -25.39 9.12 0.63
N GLY A 346 -24.84 9.37 -0.57
CA GLY A 346 -23.91 8.44 -1.23
C GLY A 346 -22.67 8.15 -0.39
N HIS A 347 -22.05 9.20 0.14
CA HIS A 347 -20.84 9.14 0.95
C HIS A 347 -21.10 8.54 2.33
N ALA A 348 -22.23 8.87 2.95
CA ALA A 348 -22.64 8.33 4.24
C ALA A 348 -22.84 6.81 4.20
N ARG A 349 -23.32 6.25 3.08
CA ARG A 349 -23.44 4.79 2.89
C ARG A 349 -22.08 4.10 2.77
N TRP A 350 -21.13 4.70 2.07
CA TRP A 350 -19.75 4.21 2.04
C TRP A 350 -19.13 4.26 3.44
N HIS A 351 -19.27 5.39 4.13
CA HIS A 351 -18.74 5.55 5.48
C HIS A 351 -19.34 4.52 6.46
N ALA A 352 -20.63 4.21 6.35
CA ALA A 352 -21.25 3.14 7.13
C ALA A 352 -20.66 1.75 6.82
N LEU A 353 -20.47 1.42 5.53
CA LEU A 353 -19.84 0.17 5.10
C LEU A 353 -18.44 -0.01 5.71
N TYR A 354 -17.59 1.01 5.61
CA TYR A 354 -16.23 0.97 6.16
C TYR A 354 -16.25 0.79 7.69
N ARG A 355 -17.11 1.53 8.39
CA ARG A 355 -17.28 1.38 9.85
C ARG A 355 -17.71 -0.02 10.23
N ASP A 356 -18.67 -0.61 9.52
CA ASP A 356 -19.17 -1.96 9.82
C ASP A 356 -18.08 -3.02 9.61
N LEU A 357 -17.34 -2.95 8.50
CA LEU A 357 -16.23 -3.84 8.20
C LEU A 357 -15.10 -3.71 9.23
N LEU A 358 -14.70 -2.49 9.58
CA LEU A 358 -13.67 -2.23 10.60
C LEU A 358 -14.11 -2.71 12.00
N ASN A 359 -15.39 -2.55 12.35
CA ASN A 359 -15.94 -3.07 13.61
C ASN A 359 -15.90 -4.60 13.66
N ILE A 360 -16.23 -5.28 12.56
CA ILE A 360 -16.12 -6.74 12.43
C ILE A 360 -14.66 -7.14 12.58
N ARG A 361 -13.75 -6.49 11.84
CA ARG A 361 -12.31 -6.75 11.91
C ARG A 361 -11.79 -6.67 13.34
N HIS A 362 -12.09 -5.56 14.03
CA HIS A 362 -11.62 -5.33 15.39
C HIS A 362 -12.15 -6.38 16.38
N ARG A 363 -13.40 -6.83 16.23
CA ARG A 363 -14.02 -7.81 17.14
C ARG A 363 -13.60 -9.25 16.85
N GLU A 364 -13.52 -9.62 15.57
CA GLU A 364 -13.47 -11.02 15.15
C GLU A 364 -12.08 -11.43 14.64
N ILE A 365 -11.31 -10.52 14.05
CA ILE A 365 -10.03 -10.84 13.40
C ILE A 365 -8.86 -10.42 14.28
N VAL A 366 -8.77 -9.13 14.65
CA VAL A 366 -7.62 -8.55 15.38
C VAL A 366 -7.20 -9.36 16.61
N PRO A 367 -8.10 -9.82 17.50
CA PRO A 367 -7.72 -10.57 18.70
C PRO A 367 -7.08 -11.93 18.41
N ARG A 368 -7.18 -12.42 17.17
CA ARG A 368 -6.76 -13.76 16.75
C ARG A 368 -5.58 -13.75 15.77
N LEU A 369 -5.07 -12.57 15.39
CA LEU A 369 -4.01 -12.41 14.39
C LEU A 369 -2.63 -12.91 14.85
N ALA A 370 -2.34 -12.84 16.15
CA ALA A 370 -1.02 -13.21 16.67
C ALA A 370 -0.64 -14.65 16.27
N GLY A 371 0.47 -14.79 15.53
CA GLY A 371 0.96 -16.07 15.03
C GLY A 371 0.22 -16.65 13.82
N THR A 372 -0.69 -15.90 13.19
CA THR A 372 -1.39 -16.35 11.97
C THR A 372 -0.42 -16.37 10.79
N GLY A 373 -0.07 -17.57 10.33
CA GLY A 373 0.72 -17.80 9.11
C GLY A 373 -0.12 -17.71 7.83
N ALA A 374 0.49 -18.08 6.71
CA ALA A 374 -0.19 -18.11 5.42
C ALA A 374 -1.44 -19.00 5.41
N GLY A 375 -2.41 -18.59 4.61
CA GLY A 375 -3.63 -19.33 4.35
C GLY A 375 -3.46 -20.41 3.28
N ARG A 376 -4.56 -21.08 2.98
CA ARG A 376 -4.70 -22.02 1.86
C ARG A 376 -5.81 -21.52 0.95
N TYR A 377 -5.65 -21.68 -0.36
CA TYR A 377 -6.67 -21.25 -1.31
C TYR A 377 -7.00 -22.34 -2.34
N ALA A 378 -8.17 -22.19 -2.96
CA ALA A 378 -8.61 -22.94 -4.11
C ALA A 378 -9.20 -21.97 -5.15
N VAL A 379 -8.80 -22.14 -6.41
CA VAL A 379 -9.42 -21.42 -7.54
C VAL A 379 -10.74 -22.11 -7.88
N LEU A 380 -11.83 -21.33 -7.86
CA LEU A 380 -13.18 -21.82 -8.13
C LEU A 380 -13.63 -21.52 -9.56
N GLY A 381 -13.04 -20.49 -10.17
CA GLY A 381 -13.31 -20.06 -11.53
C GLY A 381 -12.58 -18.74 -11.85
N PRO A 382 -12.80 -18.18 -13.06
CA PRO A 382 -12.23 -16.89 -13.43
C PRO A 382 -12.65 -15.79 -12.43
N GLY A 383 -11.68 -15.18 -11.76
CA GLY A 383 -11.93 -14.15 -10.75
C GLY A 383 -12.59 -14.66 -9.46
N ALA A 384 -12.62 -15.98 -9.22
CA ALA A 384 -13.27 -16.55 -8.05
C ALA A 384 -12.37 -17.52 -7.27
N VAL A 385 -12.27 -17.30 -5.97
CA VAL A 385 -11.38 -18.03 -5.05
C VAL A 385 -12.07 -18.33 -3.71
N ALA A 386 -11.72 -19.47 -3.11
CA ALA A 386 -11.94 -19.74 -1.71
C ALA A 386 -10.59 -19.65 -0.99
N VAL A 387 -10.54 -19.02 0.18
CA VAL A 387 -9.33 -18.90 0.99
C VAL A 387 -9.66 -19.21 2.45
N GLU A 388 -8.77 -19.90 3.15
CA GLU A 388 -8.89 -20.19 4.58
C GLU A 388 -7.59 -19.91 5.34
N TRP A 389 -7.72 -19.38 6.56
CA TRP A 389 -6.61 -19.13 7.48
C TRP A 389 -6.92 -19.76 8.84
N ASP A 390 -5.91 -20.39 9.42
CA ASP A 390 -5.95 -20.86 10.81
C ASP A 390 -5.52 -19.69 11.72
N LEU A 391 -6.50 -19.03 12.32
CA LEU A 391 -6.28 -17.99 13.33
C LEU A 391 -6.14 -18.64 14.72
N ARG A 392 -5.73 -17.86 15.72
CA ARG A 392 -5.71 -18.33 17.11
C ARG A 392 -7.13 -18.72 17.58
N GLY A 393 -7.39 -20.02 17.69
CA GLY A 393 -8.63 -20.60 18.20
C GLY A 393 -9.82 -20.52 17.22
N ALA A 394 -9.59 -20.20 15.95
CA ALA A 394 -10.65 -20.15 14.95
C ALA A 394 -10.10 -20.38 13.53
N ARG A 395 -10.97 -20.79 12.61
CA ARG A 395 -10.69 -20.80 11.18
C ARG A 395 -11.49 -19.70 10.49
N LEU A 396 -10.80 -18.76 9.86
CA LEU A 396 -11.39 -17.72 9.03
C LEU A 396 -11.46 -18.21 7.58
N ARG A 397 -12.59 -17.99 6.93
CA ARG A 397 -12.82 -18.41 5.54
C ARG A 397 -13.38 -17.25 4.71
N LEU A 398 -12.88 -17.15 3.49
CA LEU A 398 -13.32 -16.25 2.44
C LEU A 398 -13.81 -17.08 1.27
N LEU A 399 -14.97 -16.72 0.75
CA LEU A 399 -15.45 -17.15 -0.55
C LEU A 399 -15.71 -15.88 -1.38
N ALA A 400 -14.94 -15.68 -2.45
CA ALA A 400 -15.00 -14.46 -3.25
C ALA A 400 -15.25 -14.79 -4.72
N ASN A 401 -16.32 -14.22 -5.29
CA ASN A 401 -16.52 -14.06 -6.73
C ASN A 401 -16.31 -12.59 -7.09
N LEU A 402 -15.13 -12.26 -7.60
CA LEU A 402 -14.75 -10.92 -8.04
C LEU A 402 -14.85 -10.80 -9.56
N SER A 403 -15.92 -11.36 -10.13
CA SER A 403 -16.22 -11.30 -11.55
C SER A 403 -17.65 -10.77 -11.78
N PRO A 404 -17.95 -10.26 -13.00
CA PRO A 404 -19.30 -9.83 -13.36
C PRO A 404 -20.25 -11.01 -13.64
N GLU A 405 -19.73 -12.23 -13.71
CA GLU A 405 -20.51 -13.43 -14.00
C GLU A 405 -20.84 -14.18 -12.70
N PRO A 406 -22.04 -14.79 -12.58
CA PRO A 406 -22.35 -15.64 -11.45
C PRO A 406 -21.51 -16.92 -11.47
N LEU A 407 -21.21 -17.45 -10.30
CA LEU A 407 -20.52 -18.72 -10.13
C LEU A 407 -21.49 -19.77 -9.56
N ASP A 408 -21.76 -20.82 -10.32
CA ASP A 408 -22.63 -21.92 -9.94
C ASP A 408 -21.87 -23.03 -9.20
N ARG A 409 -22.60 -23.81 -8.38
CA ARG A 409 -22.17 -25.09 -7.78
C ARG A 409 -21.06 -24.96 -6.74
N LEU A 410 -21.34 -24.21 -5.67
CA LEU A 410 -20.46 -24.09 -4.53
C LEU A 410 -21.01 -24.79 -3.30
N ASP A 411 -20.11 -25.47 -2.59
CA ASP A 411 -20.42 -25.98 -1.26
C ASP A 411 -20.65 -24.81 -0.29
N PRO A 412 -21.58 -24.93 0.67
CA PRO A 412 -21.77 -23.92 1.70
C PRO A 412 -20.47 -23.63 2.45
N ILE A 413 -20.17 -22.35 2.68
CA ILE A 413 -19.03 -21.94 3.51
C ILE A 413 -19.29 -22.34 4.97
N PRO A 414 -18.42 -23.15 5.62
CA PRO A 414 -18.64 -23.54 7.01
C PRO A 414 -18.42 -22.38 7.99
N GLY A 415 -19.16 -22.40 9.09
CA GLY A 415 -19.03 -21.45 10.20
C GLY A 415 -20.11 -20.36 10.24
N ARG A 416 -19.98 -19.45 11.19
CA ARG A 416 -20.84 -18.27 11.34
C ARG A 416 -20.43 -17.22 10.31
N THR A 417 -21.37 -16.76 9.49
CA THR A 417 -21.14 -15.65 8.56
C THR A 417 -20.81 -14.37 9.33
N LEU A 418 -19.67 -13.77 9.00
CA LEU A 418 -19.24 -12.46 9.50
C LEU A 418 -19.73 -11.35 8.59
N TRP A 419 -19.68 -11.56 7.27
CA TRP A 419 -20.06 -10.58 6.28
C TRP A 419 -20.52 -11.25 4.98
N CYS A 420 -21.49 -10.63 4.30
CA CYS A 420 -21.92 -11.00 2.96
C CYS A 420 -22.13 -9.72 2.15
N GLU A 421 -21.32 -9.53 1.11
CA GLU A 421 -21.53 -8.53 0.06
C GLU A 421 -22.05 -9.25 -1.19
N GLY A 422 -23.04 -8.68 -1.89
CA GLY A 422 -23.67 -9.33 -3.04
C GLY A 422 -24.78 -10.32 -2.68
N GLU A 423 -25.07 -11.26 -3.59
CA GLU A 423 -26.21 -12.19 -3.48
C GLU A 423 -25.75 -13.65 -3.47
N ILE A 424 -26.18 -14.42 -2.46
CA ILE A 424 -26.08 -15.88 -2.46
C ILE A 424 -27.43 -16.45 -2.88
N ARG A 425 -27.47 -17.25 -3.93
CA ARG A 425 -28.67 -17.93 -4.40
C ARG A 425 -28.66 -19.39 -3.95
N THR A 426 -29.68 -19.80 -3.20
CA THR A 426 -29.94 -21.21 -2.90
C THR A 426 -30.68 -21.83 -4.08
N ARG A 427 -30.22 -22.97 -4.59
CA ARG A 427 -30.97 -23.70 -5.62
C ARG A 427 -32.14 -24.45 -4.97
N ASP A 428 -33.33 -24.37 -5.56
CA ASP A 428 -34.53 -24.99 -5.00
C ASP A 428 -34.41 -26.51 -4.77
N GLY A 429 -34.87 -26.96 -3.60
CA GLY A 429 -35.55 -28.24 -3.38
C GLY A 429 -34.74 -29.52 -3.10
N ALA A 430 -33.47 -29.63 -3.49
CA ALA A 430 -32.76 -30.93 -3.31
C ALA A 430 -31.22 -30.89 -3.19
N SER A 431 -30.56 -29.74 -3.36
CA SER A 431 -29.10 -29.66 -3.29
C SER A 431 -28.66 -28.52 -2.37
N PRO A 432 -27.67 -28.73 -1.48
CA PRO A 432 -27.09 -27.67 -0.66
C PRO A 432 -26.18 -26.71 -1.49
N ALA A 433 -26.07 -26.92 -2.80
CA ALA A 433 -25.22 -26.10 -3.65
C ALA A 433 -25.76 -24.66 -3.76
N HIS A 434 -24.91 -23.70 -3.41
CA HIS A 434 -25.16 -22.27 -3.60
C HIS A 434 -24.60 -21.82 -4.95
N ALA A 435 -25.19 -20.76 -5.49
CA ALA A 435 -24.57 -19.95 -6.53
C ALA A 435 -24.22 -18.58 -5.95
N LEU A 436 -23.02 -18.08 -6.23
CA LEU A 436 -22.63 -16.72 -5.93
C LEU A 436 -23.02 -15.83 -7.10
N GLY A 437 -23.72 -14.74 -6.82
CA GLY A 437 -23.92 -13.67 -7.79
C GLY A 437 -22.60 -13.04 -8.22
N ALA A 438 -22.68 -12.14 -9.21
CA ALA A 438 -21.58 -11.25 -9.55
C ALA A 438 -21.13 -10.46 -8.32
N TRP A 439 -19.83 -10.19 -8.20
CA TRP A 439 -19.25 -9.36 -7.13
C TRP A 439 -19.68 -9.77 -5.72
N THR A 440 -19.79 -11.08 -5.48
CA THR A 440 -20.28 -11.60 -4.19
C THR A 440 -19.12 -12.09 -3.34
N VAL A 441 -19.07 -11.64 -2.09
CA VAL A 441 -18.02 -11.96 -1.12
C VAL A 441 -18.66 -12.41 0.18
N VAL A 442 -18.26 -13.57 0.67
CA VAL A 442 -18.76 -14.15 1.92
C VAL A 442 -17.59 -14.44 2.84
N TRP A 443 -17.65 -13.86 4.04
CA TRP A 443 -16.73 -14.16 5.12
C TRP A 443 -17.42 -15.00 6.18
N ALA A 444 -16.76 -16.06 6.64
CA ALA A 444 -17.24 -16.88 7.74
C ALA A 444 -16.11 -17.21 8.71
N ILE A 445 -16.47 -17.45 9.97
CA ILE A 445 -15.54 -17.89 11.01
C ILE A 445 -16.14 -19.10 11.74
N ASP A 446 -15.30 -20.08 12.01
CA ASP A 446 -15.66 -21.26 12.80
C ASP A 446 -14.69 -21.40 13.98
N GLU A 447 -15.21 -21.61 15.17
CA GLU A 447 -14.37 -21.82 16.35
C GLU A 447 -13.82 -23.23 16.32
N THR A 448 -12.49 -23.35 16.33
CA THR A 448 -11.86 -24.67 16.38
C THR A 448 -11.96 -25.16 17.83
N GLN A 449 -12.64 -26.29 18.06
CA GLN A 449 -12.57 -26.95 19.36
C GLN A 449 -11.11 -27.28 19.66
N SER A 450 -10.60 -26.71 20.75
CA SER A 450 -9.23 -26.92 21.25
C SER A 450 -8.97 -28.35 21.67
#